data_AF-A0A9P8SHW7-F1
#
_entry.id   AF-A0A9P8SHW7-F1
#
_cell.length_a   1.000
_cell.length_b   1.000
_cell.length_c   1.000
_cell.angle_alpha   90.00
_cell.angle_beta   90.00
_cell.angle_gamma   90.00
#
_symmetry.space_group_name_H-M   'P 1'
#
loop_
_entity.id
_entity.type
_entity.pdbx_description
1 polymer ?
#
loop_
_entity_poly.entity_id
_entity_poly.type
_entity_poly.pdbx_seq_one_letter_code
_entity_poly.pdbx_strand_id
1 'polypeptide(L)'
;MAADDSYTAADERARAARRAGIQAKKDEQPANTARSYAAKQREWKAWCHTPRAAEDGELYSWPDGELVTPDKLAAWLKEDILLRRVVPPQKKRARRPKVWPKLGGPLAEAAELLADDREGYVPPTGLATAAVDLTEGYLLTRGTIDAYIAAVVELWRLRVAHGNANTENPRGAADWYRIKVLVGRDREQELSYPTQLQETWRIFGAAGLIASKKTHLPRRVGAQDAETHGTSLAQISQAGRWNQSVLCQAYLTHLPRQFMRIVAGFSASPGGTTSSRVRLTNPRTSYNGLFLTWL
;
A
#
# COMPACT_ATOMS: atom_id res chain seq x y z
N MET A 1 26.07 29.18 -25.28
CA MET A 1 26.35 28.47 -24.01
C MET A 1 25.38 28.96 -22.93
N ALA A 2 24.05 28.86 -23.15
CA ALA A 2 23.03 29.53 -22.33
C ALA A 2 21.73 28.70 -22.13
N ALA A 3 21.80 27.37 -22.29
CA ALA A 3 20.63 26.48 -22.21
C ALA A 3 20.51 25.72 -20.86
N ASP A 4 21.51 25.79 -19.99
CA ASP A 4 21.60 24.99 -18.76
C ASP A 4 20.80 25.61 -17.59
N ASP A 5 20.73 26.95 -17.54
CA ASP A 5 20.08 27.69 -16.44
C ASP A 5 18.56 27.57 -16.40
N SER A 6 17.91 27.38 -17.56
CA SER A 6 16.46 27.21 -17.62
C SER A 6 15.99 25.84 -17.12
N TYR A 7 16.84 24.82 -17.24
CA TYR A 7 16.53 23.44 -16.88
C TYR A 7 16.65 23.22 -15.36
N THR A 8 17.68 23.80 -14.76
CA THR A 8 17.85 23.86 -13.29
C THR A 8 16.74 24.64 -12.62
N ALA A 9 16.32 25.79 -13.18
CA ALA A 9 15.24 26.60 -12.62
C ALA A 9 13.86 25.88 -12.65
N ALA A 10 13.56 25.12 -13.71
CA ALA A 10 12.31 24.36 -13.80
C ALA A 10 12.27 23.19 -12.80
N ASP A 11 13.39 22.48 -12.62
CA ASP A 11 13.51 21.41 -11.65
C ASP A 11 13.48 21.95 -10.20
N GLU A 12 14.07 23.11 -9.95
CA GLU A 12 13.96 23.80 -8.66
C GLU A 12 12.54 24.23 -8.33
N ARG A 13 11.76 24.69 -9.32
CA ARG A 13 10.34 25.04 -9.14
C ARG A 13 9.51 23.80 -8.78
N ALA A 14 9.75 22.67 -9.43
CA ALA A 14 9.10 21.40 -9.11
C ALA A 14 9.46 20.91 -7.70
N ARG A 15 10.76 20.97 -7.34
CA ARG A 15 11.24 20.66 -5.97
C ARG A 15 10.65 21.61 -4.93
N ALA A 16 10.49 22.90 -5.23
CA ALA A 16 9.86 23.89 -4.36
C ALA A 16 8.37 23.61 -4.15
N ALA A 17 7.62 23.27 -5.20
CA ALA A 17 6.21 22.90 -5.09
C ALA A 17 6.00 21.64 -4.23
N ARG A 18 6.87 20.64 -4.39
CA ARG A 18 6.86 19.42 -3.55
C ARG A 18 7.16 19.73 -2.08
N ARG A 19 8.14 20.58 -1.80
CA ARG A 19 8.42 21.08 -0.44
C ARG A 19 7.22 21.78 0.17
N ALA A 20 6.57 22.65 -0.60
CA ALA A 20 5.41 23.41 -0.14
C ALA A 20 4.22 22.48 0.21
N GLY A 21 3.92 21.49 -0.65
CA GLY A 21 2.84 20.54 -0.37
C GLY A 21 3.08 19.66 0.86
N ILE A 22 4.32 19.19 1.04
CA ILE A 22 4.68 18.39 2.22
C ILE A 22 4.68 19.25 3.49
N GLN A 23 5.13 20.50 3.40
CA GLN A 23 5.10 21.43 4.52
C GLN A 23 3.67 21.81 4.92
N ALA A 24 2.78 22.10 3.96
CA ALA A 24 1.37 22.39 4.23
C ALA A 24 0.69 21.22 4.97
N LYS A 25 0.96 19.98 4.55
CA LYS A 25 0.45 18.79 5.24
C LYS A 25 0.98 18.66 6.68
N LYS A 26 2.22 19.06 6.91
CA LYS A 26 2.81 19.11 8.26
C LYS A 26 2.17 20.20 9.11
N ASP A 27 1.87 21.36 8.52
CA ASP A 27 1.23 22.49 9.20
C ASP A 27 -0.22 22.18 9.58
N GLU A 28 -0.94 21.40 8.75
CA GLU A 28 -2.29 20.90 9.03
C GLU A 28 -2.32 19.69 9.98
N GLN A 29 -1.16 19.18 10.40
CA GLN A 29 -1.09 17.98 11.23
C GLN A 29 -1.70 18.25 12.63
N PRO A 30 -2.55 17.34 13.16
CA PRO A 30 -3.10 17.50 14.50
C PRO A 30 -1.99 17.68 15.55
N ALA A 31 -2.14 18.65 16.45
CA ALA A 31 -1.12 19.04 17.43
C ALA A 31 -0.63 17.87 18.31
N ASN A 32 -1.49 16.87 18.58
CA ASN A 32 -1.10 15.67 19.31
C ASN A 32 -0.16 14.77 18.51
N THR A 33 -0.42 14.61 17.21
CA THR A 33 0.40 13.81 16.31
C THR A 33 1.74 14.47 16.06
N ALA A 34 1.76 15.80 15.83
CA ALA A 34 2.98 16.57 15.65
C ALA A 34 3.93 16.42 16.85
N ARG A 35 3.41 16.58 18.08
CA ARG A 35 4.18 16.39 19.31
C ARG A 35 4.69 14.96 19.49
N SER A 36 3.83 13.97 19.22
CA SER A 36 4.18 12.56 19.30
C SER A 36 5.30 12.18 18.31
N TYR A 37 5.23 12.68 17.08
CA TYR A 37 6.23 12.43 16.05
C TYR A 37 7.54 13.12 16.37
N ALA A 38 7.50 14.39 16.80
CA ALA A 38 8.70 15.13 17.19
C ALA A 38 9.48 14.44 18.33
N ALA A 39 8.78 13.85 19.30
CA ALA A 39 9.44 13.05 20.35
C ALA A 39 10.17 11.83 19.77
N LYS A 40 9.47 11.03 18.96
CA LYS A 40 10.01 9.80 18.35
C LYS A 40 11.15 10.08 17.36
N GLN A 41 11.06 11.19 16.62
CA GLN A 41 12.12 11.63 15.72
C GLN A 41 13.37 12.07 16.48
N ARG A 42 13.25 12.70 17.66
CA ARG A 42 14.40 13.00 18.52
C ARG A 42 15.08 11.73 19.01
N GLU A 43 14.29 10.73 19.40
CA GLU A 43 14.82 9.43 19.81
C GLU A 43 15.56 8.72 18.67
N TRP A 44 14.99 8.71 17.46
CA TRP A 44 15.68 8.21 16.26
C TRP A 44 17.03 8.89 16.05
N LYS A 45 17.07 10.23 16.08
CA LYS A 45 18.30 11.00 15.88
C LYS A 45 19.32 10.69 16.97
N ALA A 46 18.90 10.65 18.24
CA ALA A 46 19.78 10.29 19.34
C ALA A 46 20.38 8.88 19.13
N TRP A 47 19.54 7.90 18.78
CA TRP A 47 19.98 6.53 18.50
C TRP A 47 20.94 6.43 17.31
N CYS A 48 20.78 7.27 16.29
CA CYS A 48 21.71 7.33 15.15
C CYS A 48 23.11 7.79 15.56
N HIS A 49 23.20 8.70 16.54
CA HIS A 49 24.45 9.24 17.06
C HIS A 49 25.03 8.40 18.21
N THR A 50 24.31 7.39 18.70
CA THR A 50 24.82 6.50 19.74
C THR A 50 25.94 5.61 19.16
N PRO A 51 27.15 5.65 19.72
CA PRO A 51 28.26 4.83 19.24
C PRO A 51 28.01 3.35 19.56
N ARG A 52 28.40 2.48 18.63
CA ARG A 52 28.18 1.03 18.67
C ARG A 52 29.50 0.32 18.65
N ALA A 53 29.64 -0.75 19.41
CA ALA A 53 30.77 -1.64 19.28
C ALA A 53 30.55 -2.56 18.07
N ALA A 54 31.48 -2.57 17.13
CA ALA A 54 31.59 -3.61 16.12
C ALA A 54 32.12 -4.92 16.74
N GLU A 55 32.08 -6.02 15.99
CA GLU A 55 32.54 -7.33 16.47
C GLU A 55 34.04 -7.36 16.81
N ASP A 56 34.82 -6.44 16.23
CA ASP A 56 36.23 -6.20 16.50
C ASP A 56 36.50 -5.28 17.71
N GLY A 57 35.44 -4.77 18.36
CA GLY A 57 35.52 -3.86 19.50
C GLY A 57 35.68 -2.38 19.12
N GLU A 58 35.78 -2.05 17.82
CA GLU A 58 35.85 -0.67 17.37
C GLU A 58 34.50 0.03 17.53
N LEU A 59 34.52 1.30 17.97
CA LEU A 59 33.31 2.10 18.09
C LEU A 59 32.99 2.72 16.73
N TYR A 60 31.86 2.32 16.13
CA TYR A 60 31.35 2.93 14.92
C TYR A 60 30.01 3.65 15.15
N SER A 61 29.82 4.73 14.41
CA SER A 61 28.53 5.40 14.25
C SER A 61 28.02 5.18 12.83
N TRP A 62 26.71 5.28 12.61
CA TRP A 62 26.15 5.18 11.27
C TRP A 62 26.75 6.27 10.35
N PRO A 63 27.43 5.90 9.25
CA PRO A 63 28.14 6.86 8.39
C PRO A 63 27.18 7.84 7.68
N ASP A 64 25.92 7.45 7.55
CA ASP A 64 24.84 8.22 6.95
C ASP A 64 24.09 9.14 7.95
N GLY A 65 24.57 9.25 9.20
CA GLY A 65 24.11 10.24 10.17
C GLY A 65 22.62 10.10 10.53
N GLU A 66 21.79 11.07 10.15
CA GLU A 66 20.33 11.03 10.41
C GLU A 66 19.51 10.49 9.23
N LEU A 67 20.17 10.05 8.14
CA LEU A 67 19.48 9.49 6.98
C LEU A 67 18.64 8.27 7.41
N VAL A 68 17.50 8.12 6.74
CA VAL A 68 16.53 7.08 7.05
C VAL A 68 16.59 6.05 5.95
N THR A 69 17.28 4.95 6.21
CA THR A 69 17.38 3.80 5.32
C THR A 69 16.54 2.63 5.87
N PRO A 70 16.09 1.70 5.00
CA PRO A 70 15.34 0.53 5.44
C PRO A 70 16.08 -0.29 6.52
N ASP A 71 17.38 -0.53 6.32
CA ASP A 71 18.19 -1.35 7.22
C ASP A 71 18.37 -0.71 8.59
N LYS A 72 18.56 0.61 8.61
CA LYS A 72 18.72 1.37 9.85
C LYS A 72 17.41 1.44 10.63
N LEU A 73 16.28 1.57 9.95
CA LEU A 73 14.97 1.48 10.58
C LEU A 73 14.74 0.09 11.18
N ALA A 74 15.10 -0.98 10.45
CA ALA A 74 15.01 -2.34 10.97
C ALA A 74 15.91 -2.58 12.18
N ALA A 75 17.15 -2.09 12.15
CA ALA A 75 18.09 -2.17 13.26
C ALA A 75 17.56 -1.44 14.50
N TRP A 76 17.05 -0.21 14.35
CA TRP A 76 16.47 0.55 15.47
C TRP A 76 15.27 -0.15 16.10
N LEU A 77 14.41 -0.73 15.26
CA LEU A 77 13.27 -1.49 15.76
C LEU A 77 13.74 -2.71 16.55
N LYS A 78 14.69 -3.49 16.02
CA LYS A 78 15.17 -4.72 16.64
C LYS A 78 15.92 -4.47 17.95
N GLU A 79 16.80 -3.49 17.99
CA GLU A 79 17.75 -3.28 19.09
C GLU A 79 17.16 -2.45 20.23
N ASP A 80 16.19 -1.59 19.94
CA ASP A 80 15.67 -0.64 20.92
C ASP A 80 14.15 -0.79 21.04
N ILE A 81 13.40 -0.44 20.00
CA ILE A 81 11.94 -0.32 20.11
C ILE A 81 11.26 -1.63 20.50
N LEU A 82 11.64 -2.78 19.92
CA LEU A 82 11.00 -4.07 20.20
C LEU A 82 11.40 -4.64 21.56
N LEU A 83 12.52 -4.21 22.14
CA LEU A 83 13.00 -4.68 23.44
C LEU A 83 12.53 -3.80 24.61
N ARG A 84 11.93 -2.64 24.32
CA ARG A 84 11.47 -1.70 25.35
C ARG A 84 10.31 -2.25 26.16
N ARG A 85 10.52 -2.28 27.47
CA ARG A 85 9.49 -2.56 28.48
C ARG A 85 8.96 -1.26 29.07
N VAL A 86 7.65 -1.19 29.23
CA VAL A 86 6.91 -0.03 29.76
C VAL A 86 6.06 -0.49 30.94
N VAL A 87 6.09 0.29 32.01
CA VAL A 87 5.20 0.09 33.16
C VAL A 87 3.77 0.42 32.72
N PRO A 88 2.77 -0.45 32.98
CA PRO A 88 1.42 -0.21 32.50
C PRO A 88 0.87 1.08 33.13
N PRO A 89 0.15 1.92 32.38
CA PRO A 89 -0.49 3.09 32.95
C PRO A 89 -1.49 2.63 34.02
N GLN A 90 -1.37 3.15 35.24
CA GLN A 90 -2.39 2.95 36.26
C GLN A 90 -3.75 3.38 35.68
N LYS A 91 -4.73 2.46 35.66
CA LYS A 91 -6.09 2.73 35.17
C LYS A 91 -6.60 4.00 35.84
N LYS A 92 -6.73 5.09 35.09
CA LYS A 92 -7.49 6.25 35.57
C LYS A 92 -8.92 5.76 35.80
N ARG A 93 -9.47 6.03 37.00
CA ARG A 93 -10.83 5.64 37.41
C ARG A 93 -11.80 5.94 36.26
N ALA A 94 -12.54 4.91 35.82
CA ALA A 94 -13.51 5.03 34.76
C ALA A 94 -14.46 6.21 35.06
N ARG A 95 -14.55 7.17 34.14
CA ARG A 95 -15.58 8.21 34.22
C ARG A 95 -16.94 7.52 34.08
N ARG A 96 -17.91 7.91 34.93
CA ARG A 96 -19.28 7.35 35.00
C ARG A 96 -19.82 7.08 33.58
N PRO A 97 -20.37 5.89 33.31
CA PRO A 97 -20.94 5.59 31.99
C PRO A 97 -22.05 6.60 31.67
N LYS A 98 -21.98 7.17 30.47
CA LYS A 98 -23.00 8.08 29.94
C LYS A 98 -24.23 7.24 29.62
N VAL A 99 -25.29 7.39 30.41
CA VAL A 99 -26.56 6.68 30.22
C VAL A 99 -27.20 7.19 28.93
N TRP A 100 -27.37 6.32 27.95
CA TRP A 100 -28.14 6.62 26.73
C TRP A 100 -29.61 6.24 26.97
N PRO A 101 -30.59 7.04 26.55
CA PRO A 101 -32.00 6.67 26.65
C PRO A 101 -32.25 5.45 25.75
N LYS A 102 -32.88 4.41 26.30
CA LYS A 102 -33.29 3.22 25.54
C LYS A 102 -34.33 3.63 24.49
N LEU A 103 -33.98 3.62 23.21
CA LEU A 103 -34.97 3.52 22.14
C LEU A 103 -35.40 2.04 22.03
N GLY A 104 -36.71 1.80 22.17
CA GLY A 104 -37.31 0.48 22.06
C GLY A 104 -37.41 0.01 20.60
N GLY A 105 -37.00 -1.24 20.37
CA GLY A 105 -37.08 -1.98 19.10
C GLY A 105 -36.39 -3.35 19.25
N PRO A 106 -36.83 -4.40 18.55
CA PRO A 106 -36.70 -5.80 18.98
C PRO A 106 -35.29 -6.35 18.80
N LEU A 107 -34.43 -6.10 19.79
CA LEU A 107 -33.11 -6.75 19.91
C LEU A 107 -33.20 -8.12 20.63
N ALA A 108 -34.36 -8.45 21.20
CA ALA A 108 -34.58 -9.71 21.89
C ALA A 108 -34.60 -10.91 20.93
N GLU A 109 -35.17 -10.73 19.73
CA GLU A 109 -35.32 -11.79 18.73
C GLU A 109 -33.98 -12.14 18.05
N ALA A 110 -33.06 -11.17 17.92
CA ALA A 110 -31.71 -11.40 17.40
C ALA A 110 -30.80 -12.15 18.39
N ALA A 111 -31.07 -12.05 19.69
CA ALA A 111 -30.29 -12.73 20.72
C ALA A 111 -30.66 -14.22 20.84
N GLU A 112 -31.92 -14.57 20.58
CA GLU A 112 -32.42 -15.95 20.58
C GLU A 112 -31.90 -16.74 19.36
N LEU A 113 -31.87 -16.13 18.17
CA LEU A 113 -31.32 -16.73 16.94
C LEU A 113 -29.80 -17.00 17.00
N LEU A 114 -29.06 -16.30 17.87
CA LEU A 114 -27.62 -16.51 18.06
C LEU A 114 -27.29 -17.54 19.15
N ALA A 115 -28.29 -18.03 19.89
CA ALA A 115 -28.09 -19.02 20.94
C ALA A 115 -28.10 -20.47 20.42
N ASP A 116 -28.72 -20.71 19.26
CA ASP A 116 -28.92 -22.04 18.67
C ASP A 116 -27.64 -22.62 18.02
N ASP A 117 -26.68 -21.78 17.61
CA ASP A 117 -25.41 -22.21 17.00
C ASP A 117 -24.32 -22.61 18.02
N ARG A 118 -24.66 -22.77 19.31
CA ARG A 118 -23.70 -23.12 20.38
C ARG A 118 -23.74 -24.58 20.84
N GLU A 119 -24.52 -25.43 20.19
CA GLU A 119 -24.51 -26.87 20.51
C GLU A 119 -23.26 -27.53 19.89
N GLY A 120 -22.16 -27.54 20.64
CA GLY A 120 -20.92 -28.25 20.30
C GLY A 120 -19.62 -27.58 20.73
N TYR A 121 -19.63 -26.34 21.19
CA TYR A 121 -18.40 -25.66 21.63
C TYR A 121 -18.17 -25.82 23.14
N VAL A 122 -17.30 -26.76 23.51
CA VAL A 122 -16.70 -26.84 24.85
C VAL A 122 -15.43 -25.96 24.84
N PRO A 123 -15.42 -24.78 25.48
CA PRO A 123 -14.20 -24.01 25.64
C PRO A 123 -13.22 -24.82 26.49
N PRO A 124 -11.92 -24.90 26.13
CA PRO A 124 -10.96 -25.60 26.94
C PRO A 124 -10.89 -24.99 28.34
N THR A 125 -11.26 -25.78 29.34
CA THR A 125 -11.14 -25.46 30.75
C THR A 125 -9.66 -25.31 31.09
N GLY A 126 -9.26 -24.13 31.54
CA GLY A 126 -8.06 -23.96 32.35
C GLY A 126 -6.74 -23.83 31.59
N LEU A 127 -6.55 -22.72 30.89
CA LEU A 127 -5.29 -21.99 31.08
C LEU A 127 -5.60 -20.88 32.07
N ALA A 128 -5.40 -21.19 33.36
CA ALA A 128 -5.21 -20.14 34.34
C ALA A 128 -4.17 -19.19 33.75
N THR A 129 -4.52 -17.91 33.58
CA THR A 129 -3.55 -16.88 33.29
C THR A 129 -2.53 -16.97 34.41
N ALA A 130 -1.38 -17.58 34.14
CA ALA A 130 -0.24 -17.52 35.03
C ALA A 130 -0.07 -16.04 35.35
N ALA A 131 -0.10 -15.69 36.63
CA ALA A 131 0.22 -14.35 37.06
C ALA A 131 1.60 -14.05 36.50
N VAL A 132 1.64 -13.28 35.41
CA VAL A 132 2.90 -12.86 34.80
C VAL A 132 3.57 -12.03 35.88
N ASP A 133 4.75 -12.45 36.30
CA ASP A 133 5.54 -11.75 37.29
C ASP A 133 5.72 -10.29 36.83
N LEU A 134 5.05 -9.36 37.52
CA LEU A 134 4.94 -7.95 37.13
C LEU A 134 6.24 -7.16 37.36
N THR A 135 7.32 -7.85 37.70
CA THR A 135 8.66 -7.31 37.94
C THR A 135 9.34 -6.89 36.64
N GLU A 136 8.99 -7.51 35.50
CA GLU A 136 9.47 -7.11 34.19
C GLU A 136 8.34 -6.46 33.37
N GLY A 137 8.42 -5.15 33.11
CA GLY A 137 7.35 -4.39 32.43
C GLY A 137 6.87 -4.95 31.06
N TYR A 138 5.80 -4.37 30.54
CA TYR A 138 5.14 -4.85 29.31
C TYR A 138 5.85 -4.34 28.05
N LEU A 139 5.93 -5.18 27.02
CA LEU A 139 6.40 -4.74 25.70
C LEU A 139 5.46 -3.70 25.09
N LEU A 140 6.01 -2.87 24.20
CA LEU A 140 5.25 -1.89 23.45
C LEU A 140 4.16 -2.56 22.60
N THR A 141 2.97 -1.95 22.58
CA THR A 141 1.88 -2.43 21.73
C THR A 141 2.18 -2.19 20.24
N ARG A 142 1.58 -3.01 19.36
CA ARG A 142 1.66 -2.85 17.90
C ARG A 142 1.35 -1.41 17.45
N GLY A 143 0.29 -0.80 17.99
CA GLY A 143 -0.08 0.57 17.63
C GLY A 143 0.97 1.61 18.03
N THR A 144 1.69 1.38 19.13
CA THR A 144 2.81 2.25 19.53
C THR A 144 4.01 2.08 18.61
N ILE A 145 4.33 0.83 18.23
CA ILE A 145 5.40 0.51 17.27
C ILE A 145 5.10 1.15 15.90
N ASP A 146 3.86 1.02 15.41
CA ASP A 146 3.41 1.66 14.17
C ASP A 146 3.56 3.19 14.22
N ALA A 147 3.38 3.80 15.40
CA ALA A 147 3.61 5.23 15.58
C ALA A 147 5.10 5.64 15.50
N TYR A 148 6.03 4.77 15.95
CA TYR A 148 7.48 4.98 15.73
C TYR A 148 7.85 4.88 14.26
N ILE A 149 7.36 3.85 13.58
CA ILE A 149 7.57 3.67 12.13
C ILE A 149 7.02 4.88 11.37
N ALA A 150 5.79 5.30 11.67
CA ALA A 150 5.17 6.44 11.00
C ALA A 150 5.95 7.75 11.21
N ALA A 151 6.46 7.99 12.43
CA ALA A 151 7.25 9.18 12.73
C ALA A 151 8.58 9.23 11.95
N VAL A 152 9.28 8.10 11.82
CA VAL A 152 10.56 8.01 11.08
C VAL A 152 10.34 8.04 9.57
N VAL A 153 9.26 7.42 9.06
CA VAL A 153 8.86 7.55 7.65
C VAL A 153 8.49 9.00 7.32
N GLU A 154 7.84 9.73 8.23
CA GLU A 154 7.55 11.15 8.02
C GLU A 154 8.82 12.00 8.02
N LEU A 155 9.80 11.67 8.88
CA LEU A 155 11.13 12.29 8.84
C LEU A 155 11.82 12.06 7.49
N TRP A 156 11.75 10.84 6.95
CA TRP A 156 12.25 10.52 5.61
C TRP A 156 11.59 11.39 4.54
N ARG A 157 10.25 11.48 4.52
CA ARG A 157 9.49 12.30 3.54
C ARG A 157 9.92 13.76 3.57
N LEU A 158 10.06 14.34 4.77
CA LEU A 158 10.50 15.72 4.95
C LEU A 158 11.93 15.89 4.42
N ARG A 159 12.84 14.97 4.73
CA ARG A 159 14.25 15.05 4.32
C ARG A 159 14.41 14.93 2.80
N VAL A 160 13.62 14.06 2.17
CA VAL A 160 13.48 13.92 0.71
C VAL A 160 12.92 15.18 0.07
N ALA A 161 11.89 15.79 0.67
CA ALA A 161 11.34 17.07 0.21
C ALA A 161 12.42 18.15 0.18
N HIS A 162 13.24 18.24 1.24
CA HIS A 162 14.35 19.18 1.35
C HIS A 162 15.54 18.90 0.40
N GLY A 163 15.46 17.88 -0.47
CA GLY A 163 16.48 17.60 -1.48
C GLY A 163 17.73 16.89 -0.95
N ASN A 164 17.64 16.23 0.21
CA ASN A 164 18.75 15.45 0.76
C ASN A 164 18.86 14.06 0.13
N ALA A 165 20.03 13.43 0.29
CA ALA A 165 20.41 12.13 -0.28
C ALA A 165 19.61 10.88 0.17
N ASN A 166 18.44 11.04 0.82
CA ASN A 166 17.55 9.91 1.10
C ASN A 166 16.92 9.43 -0.23
N THR A 167 17.46 8.39 -0.85
CA THR A 167 16.98 7.89 -2.16
C THR A 167 16.01 6.72 -2.02
N GLU A 168 16.15 5.91 -0.98
CA GLU A 168 15.37 4.67 -0.81
C GLU A 168 14.17 4.85 0.13
N ASN A 169 13.01 4.32 -0.25
CA ASN A 169 11.81 4.34 0.60
C ASN A 169 11.97 3.34 1.75
N PRO A 170 11.88 3.76 3.03
CA PRO A 170 12.06 2.90 4.20
C PRO A 170 11.04 1.75 4.30
N ARG A 171 9.93 1.81 3.57
CA ARG A 171 8.91 0.74 3.50
C ARG A 171 9.15 -0.28 2.39
N GLY A 172 10.16 -0.06 1.55
CA GLY A 172 10.54 -0.95 0.44
C GLY A 172 9.44 -1.11 -0.63
N ALA A 173 9.64 -2.09 -1.52
CA ALA A 173 8.68 -2.46 -2.57
C ALA A 173 7.37 -3.07 -2.03
N ALA A 174 7.30 -3.40 -0.73
CA ALA A 174 6.12 -4.01 -0.10
C ALA A 174 4.88 -3.12 -0.15
N ASP A 175 5.05 -1.78 -0.14
CA ASP A 175 3.94 -0.83 -0.27
C ASP A 175 3.27 -0.92 -1.66
N TRP A 176 3.97 -1.38 -2.70
CA TRP A 176 3.41 -1.50 -4.06
C TRP A 176 2.28 -2.51 -4.11
N TYR A 177 2.32 -3.57 -3.30
CA TYR A 177 1.27 -4.58 -3.24
C TYR A 177 -0.01 -4.09 -2.56
N ARG A 178 0.07 -3.01 -1.78
CA ARG A 178 -1.10 -2.40 -1.14
C ARG A 178 -1.83 -1.46 -2.08
N ILE A 179 -1.11 -0.85 -3.04
CA ILE A 179 -1.69 0.08 -4.00
C ILE A 179 -2.54 -0.71 -5.02
N LYS A 180 -3.82 -0.37 -5.12
CA LYS A 180 -4.74 -0.99 -6.08
C LYS A 180 -4.63 -0.29 -7.43
N VAL A 181 -4.64 -1.06 -8.53
CA VAL A 181 -4.59 -0.52 -9.89
C VAL A 181 -5.82 0.35 -10.20
N LEU A 182 -7.00 -0.12 -9.79
CA LEU A 182 -8.23 0.64 -9.80
C LEU A 182 -8.60 0.98 -8.37
N VAL A 183 -8.31 2.23 -8.01
CA VAL A 183 -8.44 2.75 -6.66
C VAL A 183 -9.90 3.08 -6.33
N GLY A 184 -10.33 2.71 -5.13
CA GLY A 184 -11.60 3.13 -4.53
C GLY A 184 -11.51 4.54 -3.94
N ARG A 185 -11.94 4.73 -2.69
CA ARG A 185 -11.81 6.03 -2.01
C ARG A 185 -10.36 6.34 -1.61
N ASP A 186 -9.64 5.30 -1.21
CA ASP A 186 -8.24 5.35 -0.79
C ASP A 186 -7.39 4.45 -1.68
N ARG A 187 -6.10 4.80 -1.88
CA ARG A 187 -5.15 4.05 -2.72
C ARG A 187 -4.99 2.56 -2.39
N GLU A 188 -5.29 2.18 -1.14
CA GLU A 188 -5.22 0.79 -0.68
C GLU A 188 -6.55 0.04 -0.82
N GLN A 189 -7.63 0.77 -1.06
CA GLN A 189 -8.97 0.24 -1.25
C GLN A 189 -9.21 -0.08 -2.73
N GLU A 190 -9.73 -1.26 -3.01
CA GLU A 190 -10.13 -1.64 -4.35
C GLU A 190 -11.46 -1.00 -4.74
N LEU A 191 -11.64 -0.72 -6.02
CA LEU A 191 -12.93 -0.31 -6.56
C LEU A 191 -13.99 -1.36 -6.21
N SER A 192 -15.06 -0.93 -5.53
CA SER A 192 -16.14 -1.85 -5.14
C SER A 192 -16.88 -2.41 -6.37
N TYR A 193 -17.29 -3.68 -6.28
CA TYR A 193 -18.06 -4.32 -7.35
C TYR A 193 -19.37 -3.59 -7.70
N PRO A 194 -20.18 -3.11 -6.73
CA PRO A 194 -21.37 -2.32 -7.05
C PRO A 194 -21.05 -1.03 -7.83
N THR A 195 -19.99 -0.32 -7.44
CA THR A 195 -19.53 0.88 -8.15
C THR A 195 -19.10 0.54 -9.57
N GLN A 196 -18.28 -0.50 -9.74
CA GLN A 196 -17.84 -0.96 -11.06
C GLN A 196 -19.05 -1.30 -11.96
N LEU A 197 -20.02 -2.04 -11.43
CA LEU A 197 -21.23 -2.41 -12.14
C LEU A 197 -22.02 -1.16 -12.56
N GLN A 198 -22.28 -0.24 -11.63
CA GLN A 198 -23.04 0.99 -11.90
C GLN A 198 -22.39 1.85 -12.98
N GLU A 199 -21.07 2.06 -12.93
CA GLU A 199 -20.37 2.84 -13.96
C GLU A 199 -20.38 2.11 -15.31
N THR A 200 -20.26 0.77 -15.33
CA THR A 200 -20.40 -0.01 -16.55
C THR A 200 -21.81 0.15 -17.17
N TRP A 201 -22.85 0.19 -16.34
CA TRP A 201 -24.22 0.46 -16.80
C TRP A 201 -24.34 1.84 -17.45
N ARG A 202 -23.74 2.88 -16.87
CA ARG A 202 -23.78 4.24 -17.43
C ARG A 202 -23.06 4.30 -18.77
N ILE A 203 -21.87 3.71 -18.88
CA ILE A 203 -21.08 3.68 -20.12
C ILE A 203 -21.86 2.96 -21.22
N PHE A 204 -22.44 1.79 -20.92
CA PHE A 204 -23.20 1.02 -21.90
C PHE A 204 -24.46 1.75 -22.34
N GLY A 205 -25.18 2.37 -21.40
CA GLY A 205 -26.36 3.19 -21.72
C GLY A 205 -26.01 4.38 -22.61
N ALA A 206 -24.93 5.09 -22.30
CA ALA A 206 -24.43 6.20 -23.13
C ALA A 206 -24.00 5.75 -24.53
N ALA A 207 -23.48 4.53 -24.67
CA ALA A 207 -23.13 3.92 -25.95
C ALA A 207 -24.31 3.24 -26.67
N GLY A 208 -25.51 3.23 -26.09
CA GLY A 208 -26.68 2.53 -26.67
C GLY A 208 -26.59 1.00 -26.65
N LEU A 209 -25.74 0.42 -25.79
CA LEU A 209 -25.50 -1.02 -25.72
C LEU A 209 -26.42 -1.71 -24.70
N ILE A 210 -27.07 -2.79 -25.13
CA ILE A 210 -27.93 -3.62 -24.29
C ILE A 210 -27.21 -4.93 -23.96
N ALA A 211 -26.98 -5.19 -22.68
CA ALA A 211 -26.34 -6.43 -22.22
C ALA A 211 -26.87 -6.88 -20.85
N SER A 212 -27.04 -8.20 -20.68
CA SER A 212 -27.54 -8.83 -19.45
C SER A 212 -26.45 -9.03 -18.40
N LYS A 213 -25.27 -9.52 -18.79
CA LYS A 213 -24.12 -9.76 -17.89
C LYS A 213 -22.98 -8.77 -18.16
N LYS A 214 -23.20 -7.49 -17.85
CA LYS A 214 -22.35 -6.36 -18.29
C LYS A 214 -20.87 -6.46 -17.88
N THR A 215 -20.57 -6.80 -16.62
CA THR A 215 -19.18 -6.91 -16.12
C THR A 215 -18.43 -8.13 -16.68
N HIS A 216 -19.17 -9.17 -17.12
CA HIS A 216 -18.60 -10.37 -17.74
C HIS A 216 -18.56 -10.29 -19.27
N LEU A 217 -19.24 -9.33 -19.88
CA LEU A 217 -19.32 -9.20 -21.33
C LEU A 217 -17.94 -9.12 -21.98
N PRO A 218 -16.96 -8.34 -21.48
CA PRO A 218 -15.62 -8.29 -22.08
C PRO A 218 -14.90 -9.64 -22.07
N ARG A 219 -15.15 -10.50 -21.06
CA ARG A 219 -14.55 -11.84 -21.01
C ARG A 219 -15.11 -12.75 -22.10
N ARG A 220 -16.44 -12.75 -22.27
CA ARG A 220 -17.11 -13.55 -23.30
C ARG A 220 -16.68 -13.08 -24.69
N VAL A 221 -16.80 -11.78 -24.95
CA VAL A 221 -16.49 -11.19 -26.26
C VAL A 221 -15.01 -11.39 -26.57
N GLY A 222 -14.10 -11.18 -25.63
CA GLY A 222 -12.67 -11.39 -25.85
C GLY A 222 -12.32 -12.84 -26.22
N ALA A 223 -13.00 -13.85 -25.64
CA ALA A 223 -12.81 -15.24 -26.03
C ALA A 223 -13.34 -15.54 -27.44
N GLN A 224 -14.54 -15.04 -27.77
CA GLN A 224 -15.15 -15.20 -29.10
C GLN A 224 -14.35 -14.48 -30.19
N ASP A 225 -13.84 -13.30 -29.88
CA ASP A 225 -13.00 -12.51 -30.77
C ASP A 225 -11.67 -13.21 -31.03
N ALA A 226 -11.03 -13.75 -29.98
CA ALA A 226 -9.82 -14.55 -30.12
C ALA A 226 -10.02 -15.80 -30.98
N GLU A 227 -11.14 -16.50 -30.83
CA GLU A 227 -11.52 -17.65 -31.66
C GLU A 227 -11.71 -17.23 -33.13
N THR A 228 -12.47 -16.16 -33.37
CA THR A 228 -12.74 -15.63 -34.71
C THR A 228 -11.45 -15.23 -35.44
N HIS A 229 -10.47 -14.72 -34.70
CA HIS A 229 -9.16 -14.33 -35.23
C HIS A 229 -8.11 -15.45 -35.22
N GLY A 230 -8.54 -16.71 -35.02
CA GLY A 230 -7.70 -17.90 -35.22
C GLY A 230 -6.78 -18.25 -34.05
N THR A 231 -7.06 -17.77 -32.84
CA THR A 231 -6.35 -18.24 -31.64
C THR A 231 -6.72 -19.69 -31.34
N SER A 232 -5.73 -20.53 -31.03
CA SER A 232 -6.01 -21.91 -30.65
C SER A 232 -6.79 -22.00 -29.33
N LEU A 233 -7.65 -23.02 -29.22
CA LEU A 233 -8.40 -23.31 -27.99
C LEU A 233 -7.49 -23.46 -26.77
N ALA A 234 -6.28 -24.00 -26.95
CA ALA A 234 -5.29 -24.13 -25.89
C ALA A 234 -4.87 -22.76 -25.32
N GLN A 235 -4.62 -21.75 -26.16
CA GLN A 235 -4.28 -20.40 -25.71
C GLN A 235 -5.48 -19.66 -25.11
N ILE A 236 -6.68 -19.82 -25.68
CA ILE A 236 -7.91 -19.25 -25.12
C ILE A 236 -8.18 -19.83 -23.73
N SER A 237 -8.05 -21.16 -23.59
CA SER A 237 -8.24 -21.87 -22.32
C SER A 237 -7.20 -21.49 -21.27
N GLN A 238 -5.94 -21.31 -21.68
CA GLN A 238 -4.88 -20.83 -20.80
C GLN A 238 -5.15 -19.38 -20.33
N ALA A 239 -5.56 -18.48 -21.22
CA ALA A 239 -5.89 -17.10 -20.88
C ALA A 239 -7.12 -17.00 -19.96
N GLY A 240 -8.14 -17.82 -20.21
CA GLY A 240 -9.34 -17.94 -19.39
C GLY A 240 -9.13 -18.63 -18.04
N ARG A 241 -7.93 -19.18 -17.78
CA ARG A 241 -7.61 -20.02 -16.61
C ARG A 241 -8.55 -21.23 -16.46
N TRP A 242 -9.01 -21.79 -17.57
CA TRP A 242 -9.83 -23.01 -17.59
C TRP A 242 -8.99 -24.29 -17.60
N ASN A 243 -7.73 -24.19 -18.03
CA ASN A 243 -6.74 -25.27 -17.87
C ASN A 243 -5.81 -24.97 -16.67
N GLN A 244 -6.14 -25.56 -15.51
CA GLN A 244 -5.41 -25.37 -14.24
C GLN A 244 -4.55 -26.57 -13.85
N SER A 245 -4.13 -27.39 -14.81
CA SER A 245 -3.23 -28.51 -14.52
C SER A 245 -1.93 -28.04 -13.84
N VAL A 246 -1.33 -28.91 -13.02
CA VAL A 246 -0.03 -28.63 -12.35
C VAL A 246 1.03 -28.25 -13.38
N LEU A 247 1.03 -28.87 -14.56
CA LEU A 247 1.89 -28.50 -15.68
C LEU A 247 1.72 -27.02 -16.05
N CYS A 248 0.49 -26.55 -16.23
CA CYS A 248 0.19 -25.17 -16.61
C CYS A 248 0.51 -24.14 -15.52
N GLN A 249 0.43 -24.52 -14.24
CA GLN A 249 0.68 -23.61 -13.12
C GLN A 249 2.16 -23.56 -12.69
N ALA A 250 2.84 -24.70 -12.69
CA ALA A 250 4.17 -24.84 -12.10
C ALA A 250 5.32 -24.91 -13.13
N TYR A 251 5.04 -25.37 -14.37
CA TYR A 251 6.11 -25.70 -15.33
C TYR A 251 6.07 -24.87 -16.62
N LEU A 252 4.90 -24.41 -17.06
CA LEU A 252 4.79 -23.61 -18.28
C LEU A 252 4.87 -22.11 -17.97
N THR A 253 5.82 -21.41 -18.58
CA THR A 253 6.01 -19.95 -18.45
C THR A 253 5.45 -19.15 -19.63
N HIS A 254 4.89 -19.84 -20.62
CA HIS A 254 4.46 -19.22 -21.87
C HIS A 254 3.17 -18.43 -21.66
N LEU A 255 3.23 -17.11 -21.83
CA LEU A 255 2.04 -16.28 -21.95
C LEU A 255 1.27 -16.65 -23.24
N PRO A 256 -0.08 -16.63 -23.25
CA PRO A 256 -0.89 -16.89 -24.44
C PRO A 256 -0.80 -15.69 -25.41
N ARG A 257 0.34 -15.56 -26.09
CA ARG A 257 0.72 -14.35 -26.84
C ARG A 257 -0.23 -14.04 -28.00
N GLN A 258 -0.77 -15.03 -28.71
CA GLN A 258 -1.70 -14.75 -29.81
C GLN A 258 -3.02 -14.23 -29.27
N PHE A 259 -3.54 -14.85 -28.19
CA PHE A 259 -4.73 -14.35 -27.48
C PHE A 259 -4.54 -12.90 -27.00
N MET A 260 -3.43 -12.61 -26.31
CA MET A 260 -3.16 -11.27 -25.77
C MET A 260 -3.07 -10.21 -26.88
N ARG A 261 -2.54 -10.57 -28.06
CA ARG A 261 -2.46 -9.67 -29.21
C ARG A 261 -3.84 -9.35 -29.77
N ILE A 262 -4.68 -10.36 -29.98
CA ILE A 262 -6.03 -10.17 -30.54
C ILE A 262 -6.89 -9.33 -29.61
N VAL A 263 -6.91 -9.63 -28.30
CA VAL A 263 -7.70 -8.85 -27.33
C VAL A 263 -7.21 -7.40 -27.23
N ALA A 264 -5.94 -7.14 -27.55
CA ALA A 264 -5.39 -5.79 -27.63
C ALA A 264 -5.59 -5.12 -29.02
N GLY A 265 -6.31 -5.77 -29.95
CA GLY A 265 -6.63 -5.25 -31.28
C GLY A 265 -5.53 -5.46 -32.33
N PHE A 266 -4.57 -6.35 -32.09
CA PHE A 266 -3.48 -6.67 -33.01
C PHE A 266 -3.71 -8.00 -33.72
N SER A 267 -3.07 -8.19 -34.88
CA SER A 267 -3.04 -9.49 -35.58
C SER A 267 -2.39 -10.59 -34.72
N ALA A 268 -2.87 -11.82 -34.87
CA ALA A 268 -2.28 -13.01 -34.22
C ALA A 268 -0.79 -13.20 -34.59
N SER A 269 -0.41 -12.85 -35.82
CA SER A 269 0.97 -12.95 -36.31
C SER A 269 1.91 -11.99 -35.56
N PRO A 270 3.12 -12.44 -35.18
CA PRO A 270 4.18 -11.58 -34.67
C PRO A 270 4.58 -10.50 -35.69
N GLY A 271 5.05 -9.34 -35.21
CA GLY A 271 5.64 -8.29 -36.06
C GLY A 271 4.73 -7.11 -36.43
N GLY A 272 3.42 -7.21 -36.25
CA GLY A 272 2.47 -6.10 -36.47
C GLY A 272 2.36 -5.13 -35.28
N THR A 273 3.46 -4.75 -34.63
CA THR A 273 3.45 -4.00 -33.36
C THR A 273 3.41 -2.47 -33.54
N THR A 274 3.50 -1.96 -34.76
CA THR A 274 3.54 -0.52 -35.02
C THR A 274 2.19 -0.02 -35.48
N SER A 275 1.53 0.78 -34.63
CA SER A 275 0.55 1.73 -35.13
C SER A 275 1.32 2.75 -35.97
N SER A 276 0.97 2.93 -37.25
CA SER A 276 1.65 3.85 -38.20
C SER A 276 1.62 5.35 -37.80
N ARG A 277 1.07 5.67 -36.62
CA ARG A 277 1.05 6.98 -35.96
C ARG A 277 2.27 7.28 -35.09
N VAL A 278 3.16 6.34 -34.80
CA VAL A 278 4.41 6.61 -34.04
C VAL A 278 5.52 7.07 -34.99
N ARG A 279 5.29 8.21 -35.67
CA ARG A 279 6.34 8.87 -36.48
C ARG A 279 6.90 10.14 -35.84
N LEU A 280 6.34 10.53 -34.69
CA LEU A 280 6.87 11.62 -33.87
C LEU A 280 7.59 10.99 -32.68
N THR A 281 8.92 11.10 -32.65
CA THR A 281 9.69 10.86 -31.43
C THR A 281 9.26 11.92 -30.42
N ASN A 282 8.57 11.51 -29.36
CA ASN A 282 8.24 12.43 -28.28
C ASN A 282 9.56 12.86 -27.62
N PRO A 283 9.92 14.15 -27.59
CA PRO A 283 11.18 14.58 -26.98
C PRO A 283 11.23 14.14 -25.51
N ARG A 284 12.40 13.68 -25.06
CA ARG A 284 12.63 13.17 -23.68
C ARG A 284 12.13 14.13 -22.59
N THR A 285 12.07 15.43 -22.88
CA THR A 285 11.56 16.49 -22.01
C THR A 285 10.06 16.37 -21.65
N SER A 286 9.24 15.72 -22.46
CA SER A 286 7.79 15.56 -22.19
C SER A 286 7.48 14.55 -21.07
N TYR A 287 8.38 13.61 -20.79
CA TYR A 287 8.16 12.54 -19.81
C TYR A 287 8.30 13.01 -18.37
N ASN A 288 9.21 13.96 -18.12
CA ASN A 288 9.48 14.46 -16.77
C ASN A 288 8.30 15.26 -16.21
N GLY A 289 7.60 16.05 -17.04
CA GLY A 289 6.45 16.84 -16.57
C GLY A 289 5.19 16.03 -16.20
N LEU A 290 5.01 14.84 -16.78
CA LEU A 290 3.76 14.06 -16.65
C LEU A 290 3.75 13.08 -15.47
N PHE A 291 4.90 12.53 -15.09
CA PHE A 291 5.00 11.49 -14.05
C PHE A 291 5.56 12.00 -12.70
N LEU A 292 6.12 13.20 -12.64
CA LEU A 292 6.65 13.80 -11.41
C LEU A 292 5.57 14.31 -10.43
N THR A 293 4.28 14.16 -10.76
CA THR A 293 3.15 14.56 -9.91
C THR A 293 2.62 13.43 -9.01
N TRP A 294 3.17 12.20 -9.09
CA TRP A 294 2.60 11.01 -8.43
C TRP A 294 3.56 10.20 -7.53
N LEU A 295 4.63 10.82 -6.99
CA LEU A 295 5.50 10.24 -5.94
C LEU A 295 5.91 11.28 -4.88
#